data_AF-A0A3L7Q9B4-F1
#
_entry.id   AF-A0A3L7Q9B4-F1
#
_cell.length_a   1.000
_cell.length_b   1.000
_cell.length_c   1.000
_cell.angle_alpha   90.00
_cell.angle_beta   90.00
_cell.angle_gamma   90.00
#
_symmetry.space_group_name_H-M   'P 1'
#
loop_
_entity.id
_entity.type
_entity.pdbx_description
1 polymer ?
#
loop_
_entity_poly.entity_id
_entity_poly.type
_entity_poly.pdbx_seq_one_letter_code
_entity_poly.pdbx_strand_id
1 'polypeptide(L)'
;MTTTRNAARGVPAGAPRQRTVAASAVVTGKGLMLGREATLTIMPAPPDHGIVFERTDLERPVIIPALVSSVIPNARRTTLKAGDVTIETVEHCMSALRGLGIDNVLLKLHGPELPCGDGSALPFVDAIRAAGIAEQDAPRRMFKLMETVSVEEGDASIAAIPADSPGGMRLMYDLDYGANSTRIPHQAWSFDPAR
;
A
#
# COMPACT_ATOMS: atom_id res chain seq x y z
N MET A 1 15.46 -43.02 -2.84
CA MET A 1 14.38 -42.03 -2.64
C MET A 1 14.30 -41.71 -1.16
N THR A 2 14.95 -40.63 -0.73
CA THR A 2 14.87 -40.19 0.66
C THR A 2 14.55 -38.70 0.61
N THR A 3 13.26 -38.39 0.67
CA THR A 3 12.75 -37.02 0.76
C THR A 3 12.95 -36.54 2.19
N THR A 4 14.03 -35.79 2.41
CA THR A 4 14.23 -35.03 3.64
C THR A 4 13.13 -33.98 3.72
N ARG A 5 12.18 -34.18 4.63
CA ARG A 5 11.22 -33.15 5.04
C ARG A 5 12.02 -31.96 5.57
N ASN A 6 12.01 -30.86 4.83
CA ASN A 6 12.56 -29.60 5.30
C ASN A 6 11.60 -29.09 6.37
N ALA A 7 11.93 -29.34 7.64
CA ALA A 7 11.18 -28.79 8.76
C ALA A 7 11.20 -27.26 8.62
N ALA A 8 10.02 -26.63 8.64
CA ALA A 8 9.89 -25.19 8.65
C ALA A 8 10.71 -24.64 9.81
N ARG A 9 11.85 -24.02 9.51
CA ARG A 9 12.62 -23.29 10.52
C ARG A 9 11.74 -22.12 10.95
N GLY A 10 11.23 -22.19 12.18
CA GLY A 10 10.46 -21.10 12.79
C GLY A 10 11.25 -19.79 12.73
N VAL A 11 10.53 -18.66 12.69
CA VAL A 11 11.14 -17.34 12.60
C VAL A 11 12.05 -17.11 13.82
N PRO A 12 13.34 -16.77 13.63
CA PRO A 12 14.25 -16.50 14.74
C PRO A 12 13.71 -15.43 15.69
N ALA A 13 13.96 -15.58 17.00
CA ALA A 13 13.59 -14.59 18.00
C ALA A 13 14.22 -13.23 17.65
N GLY A 14 13.40 -12.18 17.57
CA GLY A 14 13.83 -10.81 17.24
C GLY A 14 13.82 -10.46 15.74
N ALA A 15 13.56 -11.40 14.83
CA ALA A 15 13.37 -11.08 13.41
C ALA A 15 11.96 -10.51 13.17
N PRO A 16 11.81 -9.50 12.28
CA PRO A 16 10.52 -8.91 11.97
C PRO A 16 9.57 -9.97 11.38
N ARG A 17 8.36 -10.06 11.91
CA ARG A 17 7.31 -10.99 11.50
C ARG A 17 6.32 -10.33 10.55
N GLN A 18 5.71 -11.13 9.68
CA GLN A 18 4.62 -10.65 8.83
C GLN A 18 3.43 -10.22 9.69
N ARG A 19 2.67 -9.23 9.22
CA ARG A 19 1.50 -8.71 9.92
C ARG A 19 0.26 -8.69 9.03
N THR A 20 -0.89 -8.88 9.67
CA THR A 20 -2.23 -8.72 9.10
C THR A 20 -3.11 -7.94 10.09
N VAL A 21 -4.34 -7.59 9.69
CA VAL A 21 -5.33 -7.01 10.62
C VAL A 21 -5.87 -8.09 11.56
N ALA A 22 -6.13 -7.77 12.82
CA ALA A 22 -6.58 -8.76 13.81
C ALA A 22 -8.08 -9.09 13.66
N ALA A 23 -8.87 -8.14 13.17
CA ALA A 23 -10.28 -8.29 12.83
C ALA A 23 -10.59 -7.60 11.50
N SER A 24 -11.80 -7.78 10.98
CA SER A 24 -12.25 -7.05 9.79
C SER A 24 -12.59 -5.59 10.12
N ALA A 25 -12.26 -4.68 9.20
CA ALA A 25 -12.62 -3.25 9.28
C ALA A 25 -13.39 -2.84 8.02
N VAL A 26 -14.17 -1.75 8.11
CA VAL A 26 -14.92 -1.20 6.97
C VAL A 26 -14.66 0.29 6.84
N VAL A 27 -14.41 0.72 5.60
CA VAL A 27 -14.36 2.14 5.21
C VAL A 27 -15.37 2.33 4.08
N THR A 28 -16.25 3.32 4.22
CA THR A 28 -17.29 3.62 3.23
C THR A 28 -17.23 5.10 2.85
N GLY A 29 -17.59 5.40 1.61
CA GLY A 29 -17.74 6.76 1.10
C GLY A 29 -17.62 6.82 -0.41
N LYS A 30 -17.65 8.04 -0.96
CA LYS A 30 -17.49 8.25 -2.39
C LYS A 30 -16.03 8.23 -2.83
N GLY A 31 -15.76 7.66 -4.00
CA GLY A 31 -14.50 7.85 -4.71
C GLY A 31 -14.31 9.29 -5.18
N LEU A 32 -13.05 9.73 -5.28
CA LEU A 32 -12.69 11.10 -5.66
C LEU A 32 -12.94 11.37 -7.14
N MET A 33 -12.52 10.44 -7.99
CA MET A 33 -12.42 10.62 -9.43
C MET A 33 -13.74 10.26 -10.12
N LEU A 34 -14.42 9.24 -9.64
CA LEU A 34 -15.66 8.73 -10.22
C LEU A 34 -16.91 9.19 -9.46
N GLY A 35 -16.76 9.69 -8.23
CA GLY A 35 -17.88 10.18 -7.41
C GLY A 35 -18.88 9.09 -6.98
N ARG A 36 -18.55 7.82 -7.19
CA ARG A 36 -19.41 6.66 -6.90
C ARG A 36 -19.23 6.20 -5.46
N GLU A 37 -20.33 5.76 -4.84
CA GLU A 37 -20.28 5.12 -3.53
C GLU A 37 -19.43 3.85 -3.58
N ALA A 38 -18.60 3.68 -2.57
CA ALA A 38 -17.73 2.55 -2.40
C ALA A 38 -17.72 2.07 -0.95
N THR A 39 -17.59 0.77 -0.78
CA THR A 39 -17.36 0.15 0.53
C THR A 39 -16.17 -0.77 0.44
N LEU A 40 -15.13 -0.47 1.21
CA LEU A 40 -13.93 -1.27 1.35
C LEU A 40 -13.99 -2.04 2.67
N THR A 41 -14.01 -3.37 2.59
CA THR A 41 -13.83 -4.26 3.74
C THR A 41 -12.39 -4.76 3.77
N ILE A 42 -11.70 -4.46 4.86
CA ILE A 42 -10.30 -4.82 5.11
C ILE A 42 -10.32 -6.08 5.96
N MET A 43 -9.78 -7.19 5.46
CA MET A 43 -9.88 -8.50 6.11
C MET A 43 -8.50 -9.11 6.42
N PRO A 44 -8.38 -9.88 7.52
CA PRO A 44 -7.19 -10.66 7.78
C PRO A 44 -6.89 -11.61 6.62
N ALA A 45 -5.61 -11.83 6.33
CA ALA A 45 -5.17 -12.76 5.29
C ALA A 45 -4.00 -13.62 5.79
N PRO A 46 -3.84 -14.85 5.27
CA PRO A 46 -2.78 -15.77 5.72
C PRO A 46 -1.38 -15.25 5.37
N PRO A 47 -0.31 -15.82 5.96
CA PRO A 47 1.06 -15.49 5.58
C PRO A 47 1.31 -15.61 4.07
N ASP A 48 2.17 -14.74 3.56
CA ASP A 48 2.57 -14.65 2.15
C ASP A 48 1.43 -14.39 1.14
N HIS A 49 0.23 -14.05 1.63
CA HIS A 49 -0.88 -13.62 0.78
C HIS A 49 -0.59 -12.29 0.07
N GLY A 50 0.15 -11.39 0.72
CA GLY A 50 0.37 -10.03 0.25
C GLY A 50 -0.87 -9.15 0.38
N ILE A 51 -0.82 -7.99 -0.28
CA ILE A 51 -1.94 -7.06 -0.38
C ILE A 51 -2.72 -7.37 -1.66
N VAL A 52 -3.97 -7.81 -1.51
CA VAL A 52 -4.79 -8.23 -2.65
C VAL A 52 -6.15 -7.58 -2.56
N PHE A 53 -6.59 -7.00 -3.67
CA PHE A 53 -7.94 -6.47 -3.82
C PHE A 53 -8.87 -7.50 -4.46
N GLU A 54 -10.15 -7.43 -4.10
CA GLU A 54 -11.23 -8.19 -4.72
C GLU A 54 -12.38 -7.23 -5.03
N ARG A 55 -12.71 -7.06 -6.31
CA ARG A 55 -13.90 -6.31 -6.76
C ARG A 55 -15.13 -7.19 -6.59
N THR A 56 -16.01 -6.82 -5.67
CA THR A 56 -17.13 -7.66 -5.20
C THR A 56 -18.50 -7.21 -5.70
N ASP A 57 -18.57 -6.03 -6.32
CA ASP A 57 -19.78 -5.49 -6.96
C ASP A 57 -20.05 -6.09 -8.35
N LEU A 58 -19.16 -6.93 -8.86
CA LEU A 58 -19.27 -7.58 -10.16
C LEU A 58 -20.00 -8.93 -10.04
N GLU A 59 -20.67 -9.37 -11.12
CA GLU A 59 -21.36 -10.69 -11.16
C GLU A 59 -20.41 -11.84 -10.77
N ARG A 60 -19.14 -11.73 -11.19
CA ARG A 60 -18.06 -12.60 -10.75
C ARG A 60 -16.99 -11.74 -10.09
N PRO A 61 -16.64 -11.98 -8.82
CA PRO A 61 -15.59 -11.23 -8.17
C PRO A 61 -14.26 -11.34 -8.92
N VAL A 62 -13.55 -10.22 -9.05
CA VAL A 62 -12.25 -10.16 -9.73
C VAL A 62 -11.16 -9.81 -8.72
N ILE A 63 -10.14 -10.67 -8.67
CA ILE A 63 -8.99 -10.54 -7.77
C ILE A 63 -7.88 -9.78 -8.49
N ILE A 64 -7.33 -8.76 -7.83
CA ILE A 64 -6.25 -7.91 -8.35
C ILE A 64 -5.18 -7.76 -7.28
N PRO A 65 -4.04 -8.48 -7.40
CA PRO A 65 -2.90 -8.27 -6.51
C PRO A 65 -2.37 -6.84 -6.63
N ALA A 66 -2.00 -6.21 -5.51
CA ALA A 66 -1.40 -4.88 -5.51
C ALA A 66 0.10 -4.95 -5.86
N LEU A 67 0.38 -5.35 -7.11
CA LEU A 67 1.73 -5.52 -7.66
C LEU A 67 1.98 -4.50 -8.78
N VAL A 68 3.26 -4.16 -9.00
CA VAL A 68 3.66 -3.25 -10.08
C VAL A 68 3.19 -3.76 -11.45
N SER A 69 3.17 -5.07 -11.67
CA SER A 69 2.66 -5.69 -12.90
C SER A 69 1.15 -5.49 -13.15
N SER A 70 0.41 -5.06 -12.13
CA SER A 70 -1.02 -4.76 -12.20
C SER A 70 -1.29 -3.27 -12.37
N VAL A 71 -0.27 -2.41 -12.28
CA VAL A 71 -0.43 -0.96 -12.41
C VAL A 71 -0.57 -0.59 -13.88
N ILE A 72 -1.54 0.28 -14.17
CA ILE A 72 -1.67 0.95 -15.47
C ILE A 72 -1.49 2.46 -15.32
N PRO A 73 -0.93 3.16 -16.34
CA PRO A 73 -0.87 4.61 -16.33
C PRO A 73 -2.27 5.22 -16.27
N ASN A 74 -2.45 6.16 -15.35
CA ASN A 74 -3.66 6.94 -15.26
C ASN A 74 -3.35 8.30 -14.66
N ALA A 75 -3.86 9.37 -15.27
CA ALA A 75 -3.49 10.70 -14.83
C ALA A 75 -3.96 10.95 -13.39
N ARG A 76 -3.03 11.43 -12.55
CA ARG A 76 -3.26 11.88 -11.17
C ARG A 76 -3.71 10.81 -10.18
N ARG A 77 -3.48 9.52 -10.45
CA ARG A 77 -3.78 8.43 -9.50
C ARG A 77 -3.07 7.13 -9.85
N THR A 78 -2.94 6.22 -8.89
CA THR A 78 -2.52 4.84 -9.15
C THR A 78 -3.75 3.97 -9.43
N THR A 79 -3.72 3.24 -10.53
CA THR A 79 -4.82 2.35 -10.93
C THR A 79 -4.31 0.93 -11.09
N LEU A 80 -5.00 -0.03 -10.47
CA LEU A 80 -4.73 -1.46 -10.65
C LEU A 80 -5.70 -2.04 -11.69
N LYS A 81 -5.24 -2.99 -12.50
CA LYS A 81 -6.04 -3.65 -13.55
C LYS A 81 -5.83 -5.17 -13.57
N ALA A 82 -6.92 -5.90 -13.81
CA ALA A 82 -6.91 -7.32 -14.18
C ALA A 82 -8.02 -7.60 -15.21
N GLY A 83 -7.64 -8.13 -16.38
CA GLY A 83 -8.56 -8.22 -17.51
C GLY A 83 -9.09 -6.82 -17.87
N ASP A 84 -10.41 -6.65 -17.94
CA ASP A 84 -11.05 -5.35 -18.19
C ASP A 84 -11.47 -4.60 -16.91
N VAL A 85 -11.16 -5.15 -15.73
CA VAL A 85 -11.56 -4.58 -14.44
C VAL A 85 -10.45 -3.73 -13.87
N THR A 86 -10.80 -2.53 -13.40
CA THR A 86 -9.88 -1.62 -12.71
C THR A 86 -10.29 -1.34 -11.26
N ILE A 87 -9.32 -0.89 -10.47
CA ILE A 87 -9.52 -0.25 -9.18
C ILE A 87 -8.74 1.06 -9.19
N GLU A 88 -9.46 2.15 -9.05
CA GLU A 88 -8.90 3.50 -9.06
C GLU A 88 -8.46 3.95 -7.66
N THR A 89 -7.44 4.81 -7.61
CA THR A 89 -7.07 5.60 -6.42
C THR A 89 -6.68 4.74 -5.21
N VAL A 90 -5.77 3.78 -5.40
CA VAL A 90 -5.34 2.84 -4.34
C VAL A 90 -4.31 3.42 -3.37
N GLU A 91 -3.61 4.48 -3.76
CA GLU A 91 -2.39 5.02 -3.14
C GLU A 91 -2.56 5.37 -1.65
N HIS A 92 -3.68 5.95 -1.22
CA HIS A 92 -3.87 6.33 0.19
C HIS A 92 -4.06 5.12 1.11
N CYS A 93 -4.83 4.12 0.65
CA CYS A 93 -4.97 2.85 1.36
C CYS A 93 -3.63 2.11 1.41
N MET A 94 -2.89 2.09 0.31
CA MET A 94 -1.54 1.49 0.26
C MET A 94 -0.57 2.19 1.21
N SER A 95 -0.63 3.52 1.30
CA SER A 95 0.15 4.32 2.25
C SER A 95 -0.19 3.97 3.70
N ALA A 96 -1.48 3.87 4.05
CA ALA A 96 -1.92 3.47 5.39
C ALA A 96 -1.43 2.06 5.78
N LEU A 97 -1.61 1.08 4.89
CA LEU A 97 -1.17 -0.29 5.10
C LEU A 97 0.35 -0.36 5.31
N ARG A 98 1.12 0.34 4.47
CA ARG A 98 2.58 0.37 4.58
C ARG A 98 3.04 1.08 5.86
N GLY A 99 2.43 2.21 6.19
CA GLY A 99 2.73 2.99 7.40
C GLY A 99 2.44 2.22 8.69
N LEU A 100 1.41 1.36 8.69
CA LEU A 100 1.07 0.47 9.81
C LEU A 100 1.79 -0.89 9.76
N GLY A 101 2.57 -1.13 8.70
CA GLY A 101 3.37 -2.34 8.54
C GLY A 101 2.55 -3.60 8.28
N ILE A 102 1.39 -3.50 7.64
CA ILE A 102 0.58 -4.64 7.19
C ILE A 102 1.22 -5.27 5.95
N ASP A 103 1.46 -6.58 6.00
CA ASP A 103 2.04 -7.35 4.90
C ASP A 103 0.98 -8.14 4.14
N ASN A 104 0.00 -8.69 4.86
CA ASN A 104 -1.04 -9.57 4.31
C ASN A 104 -2.42 -9.01 4.62
N VAL A 105 -3.23 -8.76 3.58
CA VAL A 105 -4.61 -8.29 3.74
C VAL A 105 -5.42 -8.60 2.48
N LEU A 106 -6.69 -8.97 2.67
CA LEU A 106 -7.67 -9.03 1.60
C LEU A 106 -8.54 -7.78 1.67
N LEU A 107 -8.59 -7.04 0.57
CA LEU A 107 -9.29 -5.77 0.42
C LEU A 107 -10.50 -5.96 -0.49
N LYS A 108 -11.65 -6.28 0.10
CA LYS A 108 -12.90 -6.47 -0.63
C LYS A 108 -13.54 -5.12 -0.91
N LEU A 109 -13.56 -4.72 -2.17
CA LEU A 109 -14.09 -3.45 -2.61
C LEU A 109 -15.42 -3.66 -3.34
N HIS A 110 -16.48 -3.04 -2.86
CA HIS A 110 -17.72 -2.86 -3.59
C HIS A 110 -17.72 -1.48 -4.21
N GLY A 111 -17.43 -1.38 -5.51
CA GLY A 111 -17.30 -0.14 -6.26
C GLY A 111 -15.98 -0.05 -7.06
N PRO A 112 -15.88 0.86 -8.05
CA PRO A 112 -14.70 0.91 -8.94
C PRO A 112 -13.51 1.71 -8.40
N GLU A 113 -13.69 2.45 -7.32
CA GLU A 113 -12.68 3.35 -6.73
C GLU A 113 -12.76 3.25 -5.21
N LEU A 114 -11.62 3.38 -4.51
CA LEU A 114 -11.63 3.40 -3.05
C LEU A 114 -12.34 4.66 -2.50
N PRO A 115 -12.97 4.59 -1.31
CA PRO A 115 -13.50 5.77 -0.64
C PRO A 115 -12.43 6.84 -0.43
N CYS A 116 -12.72 8.09 -0.79
CA CYS A 116 -11.78 9.20 -0.66
C CYS A 116 -11.67 9.73 0.79
N GLY A 117 -12.75 9.63 1.57
CA GLY A 117 -12.79 10.14 2.94
C GLY A 117 -12.47 11.63 3.00
N ASP A 118 -11.43 11.99 3.75
CA ASP A 118 -10.93 13.37 3.90
C ASP A 118 -9.81 13.73 2.89
N GLY A 119 -9.54 12.86 1.93
CA GLY A 119 -8.45 13.02 0.97
C GLY A 119 -7.07 12.63 1.51
N SER A 120 -6.98 12.07 2.72
CA SER A 120 -5.74 11.57 3.31
C SER A 120 -5.76 10.05 3.50
N ALA A 121 -4.72 9.50 4.13
CA ALA A 121 -4.67 8.10 4.55
C ALA A 121 -5.37 7.84 5.90
N LEU A 122 -5.75 8.89 6.64
CA LEU A 122 -6.27 8.79 8.02
C LEU A 122 -7.51 7.89 8.16
N PRO A 123 -8.53 7.94 7.27
CA PRO A 123 -9.69 7.07 7.39
C PRO A 123 -9.34 5.58 7.37
N PHE A 124 -8.33 5.19 6.59
CA PHE A 124 -7.84 3.81 6.54
C PHE A 124 -7.00 3.48 7.79
N VAL A 125 -6.17 4.41 8.23
CA VAL A 125 -5.34 4.25 9.44
C VAL A 125 -6.22 4.00 10.67
N ASP A 126 -7.27 4.79 10.86
CA ASP A 126 -8.17 4.67 11.99
C ASP A 126 -8.93 3.34 11.98
N ALA A 127 -9.43 2.94 10.81
CA ALA A 127 -10.12 1.66 10.65
C ALA A 127 -9.19 0.47 10.94
N ILE A 128 -7.95 0.48 10.43
CA ILE A 128 -6.97 -0.59 10.68
C ILE A 128 -6.55 -0.62 12.15
N ARG A 129 -6.29 0.54 12.77
CA ARG A 129 -5.94 0.63 14.20
C ARG A 129 -7.06 0.10 15.09
N ALA A 130 -8.30 0.47 14.79
CA ALA A 130 -9.47 0.00 15.53
C ALA A 130 -9.66 -1.53 15.41
N ALA A 131 -9.39 -2.10 14.23
CA ALA A 131 -9.41 -3.55 14.02
C ALA A 131 -8.24 -4.30 14.66
N GLY A 132 -7.18 -3.59 15.06
CA GLY A 132 -5.96 -4.16 15.61
C GLY A 132 -5.06 -4.79 14.55
N ILE A 133 -3.81 -5.06 14.95
CA ILE A 133 -2.78 -5.66 14.10
C ILE A 133 -2.32 -6.96 14.75
N ALA A 134 -2.28 -8.04 13.97
CA ALA A 134 -1.83 -9.36 14.40
C ALA A 134 -0.53 -9.74 13.70
N GLU A 135 0.46 -10.19 14.48
CA GLU A 135 1.66 -10.81 13.93
C GLU A 135 1.38 -12.25 13.52
N GLN A 136 2.05 -12.69 12.47
CA GLN A 136 1.92 -14.02 11.91
C GLN A 136 3.23 -14.79 12.09
N ASP A 137 3.15 -16.12 12.19
CA ASP A 137 4.32 -16.99 12.34
C ASP A 137 5.04 -17.21 10.99
N ALA A 138 5.44 -16.10 10.37
CA ALA A 138 6.17 -16.07 9.10
C ALA A 138 7.14 -14.89 9.07
N PRO A 139 8.34 -15.06 8.47
CA PRO A 139 9.34 -14.01 8.44
C PRO A 139 8.89 -12.90 7.49
N ARG A 140 9.07 -11.64 7.90
CA ARG A 140 8.80 -10.48 7.05
C ARG A 140 9.91 -10.34 6.01
N ARG A 141 9.52 -10.19 4.74
CA ARG A 141 10.45 -9.91 3.64
C ARG A 141 10.59 -8.41 3.45
N MET A 142 11.82 -7.92 3.47
CA MET A 142 12.13 -6.52 3.22
C MET A 142 13.02 -6.41 1.99
N PHE A 143 12.74 -5.41 1.15
CA PHE A 143 13.59 -5.08 0.02
C PHE A 143 14.72 -4.18 0.51
N LYS A 144 15.98 -4.61 0.32
CA LYS A 144 17.16 -3.78 0.56
C LYS A 144 17.65 -3.26 -0.79
N LEU A 145 17.67 -1.94 -0.93
CA LEU A 145 18.25 -1.29 -2.10
C LEU A 145 19.78 -1.39 -2.03
N MET A 146 20.39 -1.94 -3.08
CA MET A 146 21.83 -2.21 -3.12
C MET A 146 22.62 -1.15 -3.88
N GLU A 147 21.97 -0.47 -4.82
CA GLU A 147 22.55 0.57 -5.66
C GLU A 147 21.55 1.70 -5.90
N THR A 148 22.04 2.87 -6.26
CA THR A 148 21.19 4.02 -6.57
C THR A 148 20.39 3.76 -7.84
N VAL A 149 19.10 4.06 -7.80
CA VAL A 149 18.21 4.04 -8.97
C VAL A 149 17.57 5.42 -9.08
N SER A 150 17.67 6.04 -10.26
CA SER A 150 17.08 7.35 -10.53
C SER A 150 16.35 7.35 -11.87
N VAL A 151 15.21 8.02 -11.91
CA VAL A 151 14.43 8.25 -13.13
C VAL A 151 14.05 9.72 -13.17
N GLU A 152 14.14 10.32 -14.36
CA GLU A 152 13.82 11.72 -14.61
C GLU A 152 12.91 11.82 -15.83
N GLU A 153 11.90 12.67 -15.75
CA GLU A 153 11.00 12.99 -16.87
C GLU A 153 10.61 14.47 -16.78
N GLY A 154 11.08 15.28 -17.74
CA GLY A 154 10.82 16.71 -17.75
C GLY A 154 11.42 17.42 -16.53
N ASP A 155 10.55 18.03 -15.72
CA ASP A 155 10.87 18.72 -14.46
C ASP A 155 10.67 17.83 -13.21
N ALA A 156 10.32 16.56 -13.39
CA ALA A 156 10.13 15.61 -12.30
C ALA A 156 11.28 14.59 -12.21
N SER A 157 11.66 14.24 -10.98
CA SER A 157 12.63 13.17 -10.72
C SER A 157 12.24 12.33 -9.50
N ILE A 158 12.61 11.06 -9.54
CA ILE A 158 12.54 10.14 -8.40
C ILE A 158 13.89 9.44 -8.28
N ALA A 159 14.49 9.50 -7.10
CA ALA A 159 15.72 8.78 -6.79
C ALA A 159 15.56 7.94 -5.52
N ALA A 160 16.02 6.70 -5.59
CA ALA A 160 16.17 5.81 -4.45
C ALA A 160 17.68 5.57 -4.26
N ILE A 161 18.19 5.88 -3.07
CA ILE A 161 19.62 5.80 -2.75
C ILE A 161 19.79 4.83 -1.59
N PRO A 162 20.74 3.87 -1.65
CA PRO A 162 21.01 2.97 -0.53
C PRO A 162 21.31 3.75 0.75
N ALA A 163 20.64 3.37 1.83
CA ALA A 163 20.83 3.99 3.14
C ALA A 163 20.97 2.91 4.21
N ASP A 164 22.04 3.00 5.02
CA ASP A 164 22.26 2.12 6.16
C ASP A 164 21.60 2.65 7.45
N SER A 165 20.52 3.44 7.30
CA SER A 165 19.81 4.02 8.44
C SER A 165 19.14 2.92 9.30
N PRO A 166 19.19 3.00 10.65
CA PRO A 166 18.52 2.04 11.53
C PRO A 166 17.01 1.91 11.28
N GLY A 167 16.38 2.98 10.78
CA GLY A 167 14.97 3.04 10.41
C GLY A 167 14.61 2.45 9.05
N GLY A 168 15.61 2.03 8.27
CA GLY A 168 15.45 1.36 6.98
C GLY A 168 15.06 2.26 5.79
N MET A 169 14.46 3.43 6.01
CA MET A 169 14.05 4.34 4.92
C MET A 169 13.94 5.79 5.39
N ARG A 170 14.33 6.73 4.54
CA ARG A 170 14.02 8.16 4.68
C ARG A 170 13.34 8.62 3.40
N LEU A 171 12.26 9.37 3.52
CA LEU A 171 11.57 9.99 2.39
C LEU A 171 11.90 11.46 2.35
N MET A 172 12.27 11.95 1.18
CA MET A 172 12.39 13.37 0.89
C MET A 172 11.45 13.69 -0.26
N TYR A 173 10.70 14.78 -0.14
CA TYR A 173 9.78 15.24 -1.16
C TYR A 173 9.95 16.74 -1.35
N ASP A 174 10.17 17.13 -2.59
CA ASP A 174 10.28 18.51 -3.03
C ASP A 174 9.15 18.75 -4.04
N LEU A 175 8.29 19.72 -3.74
CA LEU A 175 7.11 20.05 -4.53
C LEU A 175 7.12 21.54 -4.85
N ASP A 176 7.32 21.85 -6.12
CA ASP A 176 7.18 23.20 -6.67
C ASP A 176 6.09 23.21 -7.74
N TYR A 177 5.02 23.98 -7.49
CA TYR A 177 3.98 24.23 -8.50
C TYR A 177 4.37 25.35 -9.50
N GLY A 178 5.59 25.86 -9.40
CA GLY A 178 6.18 26.88 -10.25
C GLY A 178 5.74 28.30 -9.88
N ALA A 179 6.36 29.28 -10.55
CA ALA A 179 6.20 30.71 -10.27
C ALA A 179 4.75 31.24 -10.40
N ASN A 180 3.86 30.48 -11.05
CA ASN A 180 2.45 30.84 -11.23
C ASN A 180 1.55 30.36 -10.07
N SER A 181 2.04 29.52 -9.17
CA SER A 181 1.28 29.09 -8.00
C SER A 181 1.37 30.12 -6.88
N THR A 182 0.26 30.83 -6.66
CA THR A 182 0.14 31.80 -5.57
C THR A 182 -0.50 31.22 -4.31
N ARG A 183 -1.03 29.99 -4.38
CA ARG A 183 -1.79 29.37 -3.28
C ARG A 183 -1.02 28.32 -2.51
N ILE A 184 -0.18 27.54 -3.20
CA ILE A 184 0.66 26.52 -2.57
C ILE A 184 2.11 26.94 -2.85
N PRO A 185 2.86 27.38 -1.84
CA PRO A 185 4.28 27.73 -2.01
C PRO A 185 5.10 26.46 -2.25
N HIS A 186 6.35 26.63 -2.68
CA HIS A 186 7.34 25.56 -2.71
C HIS A 186 7.41 24.85 -1.35
N GLN A 187 7.38 23.52 -1.36
CA GLN A 187 7.44 22.69 -0.16
C GLN A 187 8.59 21.69 -0.27
N ALA A 188 9.46 21.67 0.73
CA ALA A 188 10.49 20.66 0.86
C ALA A 188 10.37 19.99 2.23
N TRP A 189 10.15 18.67 2.23
CA TRP A 189 9.96 17.88 3.44
C TRP A 189 10.89 16.68 3.47
N SER A 190 11.33 16.33 4.67
CA SER A 190 12.10 15.12 4.94
C SER A 190 11.46 14.39 6.12
N PHE A 191 11.22 13.10 5.96
CA PHE A 191 10.57 12.26 6.95
C PHE A 191 11.37 10.96 7.15
N ASP A 192 11.64 10.63 8.41
CA ASP A 192 12.31 9.41 8.84
C ASP A 192 11.33 8.63 9.71
N PRO A 193 10.69 7.56 9.22
CA PRO A 193 9.64 6.83 9.96
C PRO A 193 10.10 6.19 11.27
N ALA A 194 11.41 6.15 11.54
CA ALA A 194 11.97 5.60 12.77
C ALA A 194 12.36 6.66 13.82
N ARG A 195 12.10 7.94 13.55
CA ARG A 195 12.32 9.06 14.46
C ARG A 195 11.01 9.74 14.79
#